data_AF-A0A1H4KK33-F1
#
_entry.id   AF-A0A1H4KK33-F1
#
_cell.length_a   1.000
_cell.length_b   1.000
_cell.length_c   1.000
_cell.angle_alpha   90.00
_cell.angle_beta   90.00
_cell.angle_gamma   90.00
#
_symmetry.space_group_name_H-M   'P 1'
#
loop_
_entity.id
_entity.type
_entity.pdbx_description
1 polymer ?
#
loop_
_entity_poly.entity_id
_entity_poly.type
_entity_poly.pdbx_seq_one_letter_code
_entity_poly.pdbx_strand_id
1 'polypeptide(L)'
;MAPLVAAIAVSVFSVLQDAPLPVWIISLVLTVPIAFWATVRGLRTMARRMFSIVEPYGQCRMVADDRGAASTGERVSFTVDWTVFREYLETPGLFVLLGGDRAAGVAVLPKRGAQDPAAVDRLRAILDRNLKRL
;
A
#
# COMPACT_ATOMS: atom_id res chain seq x y z
N MET A 1 7.17 -2.17 -13.55
CA MET A 1 8.19 -1.90 -14.58
C MET A 1 8.69 -3.16 -15.27
N ALA A 2 9.29 -4.13 -14.56
CA ALA A 2 9.85 -5.35 -15.18
C ALA A 2 8.91 -6.19 -16.11
N PRO A 3 7.63 -6.45 -15.79
CA PRO A 3 6.79 -7.30 -16.64
C PRO A 3 6.38 -6.62 -17.96
N LEU A 4 6.22 -5.29 -17.94
CA LEU A 4 5.92 -4.50 -19.13
C LEU A 4 7.10 -4.52 -20.11
N VAL A 5 8.32 -4.38 -19.58
CA VAL A 5 9.56 -4.44 -20.37
C VAL A 5 9.76 -5.83 -21.00
N ALA A 6 9.45 -6.91 -20.26
CA ALA A 6 9.52 -8.27 -20.78
C ALA A 6 8.51 -8.53 -21.92
N ALA A 7 7.26 -8.07 -21.76
CA ALA A 7 6.24 -8.19 -22.81
C ALA A 7 6.61 -7.39 -24.06
N ILE A 8 7.14 -6.17 -23.90
CA ILE A 8 7.64 -5.34 -25.02
C ILE A 8 8.83 -6.02 -25.71
N ALA A 9 9.80 -6.55 -24.95
CA ALA A 9 10.96 -7.22 -25.52
C ALA A 9 10.59 -8.47 -26.33
N VAL A 10 9.67 -9.29 -25.82
CA VAL A 10 9.20 -10.50 -26.52
C VAL A 10 8.40 -10.13 -27.78
N SER A 11 7.62 -9.05 -27.73
CA SER A 11 6.85 -8.56 -28.89
C SER A 11 7.78 -8.01 -29.97
N VAL A 12 8.76 -7.18 -29.59
CA VAL A 12 9.77 -6.61 -30.52
C VAL A 12 10.61 -7.73 -31.14
N PHE A 13 11.03 -8.72 -30.35
CA PHE A 13 11.79 -9.88 -30.85
C PHE A 13 10.98 -10.73 -31.84
N SER A 14 9.68 -10.92 -31.59
CA SER A 14 8.80 -11.68 -32.51
C SER A 14 8.50 -10.94 -33.82
N VAL A 15 8.41 -9.60 -33.80
CA VAL A 15 8.29 -8.78 -35.02
C VAL A 15 9.56 -8.83 -35.84
N LEU A 16 10.73 -8.74 -35.20
CA LEU A 16 12.03 -8.75 -35.88
C LEU A 16 12.36 -10.09 -36.57
N GLN A 17 11.66 -11.18 -36.23
CA GLN A 17 11.88 -12.51 -36.78
C GLN A 17 10.80 -12.97 -37.78
N ASP A 18 9.85 -12.12 -38.20
CA ASP A 18 8.71 -12.49 -39.04
C ASP A 18 7.99 -13.75 -38.53
N ALA A 19 7.80 -13.81 -37.20
CA ALA A 19 7.32 -15.01 -36.54
C ALA A 19 5.89 -15.39 -37.00
N PRO A 20 5.62 -16.68 -37.29
CA PRO A 20 4.31 -17.11 -37.76
C PRO A 20 3.25 -16.95 -36.65
N LEU A 21 1.98 -16.76 -37.04
CA LEU A 21 0.82 -16.57 -36.14
C LEU A 21 0.79 -17.49 -34.89
N PRO A 22 1.14 -18.79 -34.97
CA PRO A 22 1.18 -19.66 -33.80
C PRO A 22 2.20 -19.21 -32.73
N VAL A 23 3.35 -18.66 -33.12
CA VAL A 23 4.38 -18.17 -32.20
C VAL A 23 3.88 -16.94 -31.44
N TRP A 24 3.14 -16.05 -32.11
CA TRP A 24 2.47 -14.92 -31.46
C TRP A 24 1.45 -15.37 -30.42
N ILE A 25 0.63 -16.37 -30.75
CA ILE A 25 -0.37 -16.92 -29.84
C ILE A 25 0.32 -17.54 -28.62
N ILE A 26 1.35 -18.36 -28.82
CA ILE A 26 2.11 -19.01 -27.74
C ILE A 26 2.78 -17.94 -26.84
N SER A 27 3.37 -16.92 -27.45
CA SER A 27 4.00 -15.80 -26.75
C SER A 27 2.99 -15.06 -25.86
N LEU A 28 1.81 -14.71 -26.39
CA LEU A 28 0.76 -14.04 -25.63
C LEU A 28 0.26 -14.90 -24.47
N VAL A 29 0.00 -16.18 -24.74
CA VAL A 29 -0.50 -17.16 -23.76
C VAL A 29 0.51 -17.39 -22.63
N LEU A 30 1.82 -17.29 -22.88
CA LEU A 30 2.83 -17.42 -21.84
C LEU A 30 3.09 -16.10 -21.10
N THR A 31 3.17 -14.98 -21.82
CA THR A 31 3.55 -13.69 -21.21
C THR A 31 2.47 -13.14 -20.29
N VAL A 32 1.18 -13.25 -20.64
CA VAL A 32 0.09 -12.68 -19.83
C VAL A 32 -0.02 -13.34 -18.44
N PRO A 33 -0.07 -14.68 -18.31
CA PRO A 33 -0.12 -15.33 -17.00
C PRO A 33 1.16 -15.12 -16.19
N ILE A 34 2.33 -15.12 -16.83
CA ILE A 34 3.61 -14.85 -16.15
C ILE A 34 3.64 -13.43 -15.60
N ALA A 35 3.23 -12.43 -16.40
CA ALA A 35 3.13 -11.05 -15.95
C ALA A 35 2.12 -10.87 -14.82
N PHE A 36 0.95 -11.51 -14.93
CA PHE A 36 -0.07 -11.50 -13.88
C PHE A 36 0.45 -12.14 -12.58
N TRP A 37 1.09 -13.31 -12.67
CA TRP A 37 1.66 -13.98 -11.51
C TRP A 37 2.80 -13.18 -10.87
N ALA A 38 3.69 -12.62 -11.69
CA ALA A 38 4.81 -11.80 -11.21
C ALA A 38 4.34 -10.52 -10.53
N THR A 39 3.31 -9.84 -11.06
CA THR A 39 2.73 -8.64 -10.44
C THR A 39 2.05 -8.95 -9.11
N VAL A 40 1.21 -9.98 -9.04
CA VAL A 40 0.57 -10.43 -7.79
C VAL A 40 1.61 -10.84 -6.75
N ARG A 41 2.63 -11.60 -7.14
CA ARG A 41 3.71 -12.02 -6.24
C ARG A 41 4.55 -10.82 -5.80
N GLY A 42 4.82 -9.86 -6.69
CA GLY A 42 5.50 -8.61 -6.39
C GLY A 42 4.77 -7.81 -5.31
N LEU A 43 3.46 -7.59 -5.50
CA LEU A 43 2.60 -6.90 -4.54
C LEU A 43 2.59 -7.59 -3.17
N ARG A 44 2.41 -8.92 -3.13
CA ARG A 44 2.46 -9.69 -1.87
C ARG A 44 3.82 -9.62 -1.19
N THR A 45 4.89 -9.56 -1.95
CA THR A 45 6.25 -9.47 -1.40
C THR A 45 6.51 -8.07 -0.85
N MET A 46 6.05 -7.02 -1.54
CA MET A 46 6.13 -5.64 -1.07
C MET A 46 5.33 -5.44 0.22
N ALA A 47 4.09 -5.94 0.27
CA ALA A 47 3.26 -5.88 1.48
C ALA A 47 3.94 -6.59 2.67
N ARG A 48 4.51 -7.78 2.46
CA ARG A 48 5.27 -8.49 3.50
C ARG A 48 6.51 -7.73 3.96
N ARG A 49 7.23 -7.08 3.04
CA ARG A 49 8.38 -6.24 3.40
C ARG A 49 7.96 -5.03 4.24
N MET A 50 6.87 -4.36 3.87
CA MET A 50 6.32 -3.26 4.70
C MET A 50 5.91 -3.77 6.08
N PHE A 51 5.26 -4.93 6.15
CA PHE A 51 4.91 -5.56 7.43
C PHE A 51 6.16 -5.91 8.26
N SER A 52 7.20 -6.49 7.67
CA SER A 52 8.43 -6.84 8.40
C SER A 52 9.18 -5.63 8.97
N ILE A 53 8.93 -4.42 8.46
CA ILE A 53 9.51 -3.18 9.02
C ILE A 53 8.80 -2.80 10.33
N VAL A 54 7.49 -3.02 10.41
CA VAL A 54 6.67 -2.65 11.57
C VAL A 54 6.46 -3.81 12.55
N GLU A 55 6.65 -5.06 12.13
CA GLU A 55 6.58 -6.26 12.97
C GLU A 55 7.48 -6.17 14.22
N PRO A 56 8.72 -5.65 14.15
CA PRO A 56 9.55 -5.46 15.33
C PRO A 56 8.99 -4.48 16.36
N TYR A 57 8.03 -3.60 16.00
CA TYR A 57 7.47 -2.62 16.93
C TYR A 57 6.61 -3.28 18.01
N GLY A 58 6.13 -4.51 17.76
CA GLY A 58 5.36 -5.28 18.71
C GLY A 58 3.96 -4.69 18.96
N GLN A 59 3.44 -4.89 20.17
CA GLN A 59 2.18 -4.27 20.55
C GLN A 59 2.38 -2.76 20.68
N CYS A 60 1.56 -2.00 19.95
CA CYS A 60 1.58 -0.55 19.93
C CYS A 60 0.23 0.01 20.38
N ARG A 61 0.27 1.00 21.25
CA ARG A 61 -0.88 1.83 21.61
C ARG A 61 -0.76 3.15 20.87
N MET A 62 -1.77 3.48 20.07
CA MET A 62 -1.85 4.78 19.41
C MET A 62 -2.83 5.69 20.13
N VAL A 63 -2.43 6.94 20.31
CA VAL A 63 -3.27 8.05 20.76
C VAL A 63 -3.27 9.10 19.67
N ALA A 64 -4.47 9.48 19.21
CA ALA A 64 -4.66 10.54 18.22
C ALA A 64 -5.30 11.74 18.89
N ASP A 65 -4.80 12.93 18.58
CA ASP A 65 -5.37 14.21 18.97
C ASP A 65 -5.36 15.19 17.78
N ASP A 66 -5.71 16.44 18.02
CA ASP A 66 -5.78 17.45 16.96
C ASP A 66 -4.39 17.82 16.40
N ARG A 67 -3.29 17.52 17.09
CA ARG A 67 -1.92 17.83 16.63
C ARG A 67 -1.33 16.68 15.82
N GLY A 68 -1.67 15.45 16.16
CA GLY A 68 -1.12 14.30 15.45
C GLY A 68 -1.51 12.95 16.05
N ALA A 69 -0.74 11.95 15.65
CA ALA A 69 -0.80 10.60 16.20
C ALA A 69 0.50 10.27 16.92
N ALA A 70 0.39 9.84 18.18
CA ALA A 70 1.46 9.27 18.95
C ALA A 70 1.28 7.75 19.03
N SER A 71 2.26 6.98 18.60
CA SER A 71 2.28 5.53 18.75
C SER A 71 3.35 5.16 19.78
N THR A 72 2.93 4.49 20.85
CA THR A 72 3.79 3.95 21.89
C THR A 72 3.83 2.44 21.76
N GLY A 73 4.94 1.90 21.25
CA GLY A 73 5.20 0.47 21.17
C GLY A 73 6.18 0.00 22.24
N GLU A 74 6.28 -1.32 22.42
CA GLU A 74 7.23 -1.95 23.36
C GLU A 74 8.70 -1.65 23.02
N ARG A 75 9.02 -1.55 21.73
CA ARG A 75 10.41 -1.37 21.26
C ARG A 75 10.66 -0.04 20.57
N VAL A 76 9.61 0.59 20.04
CA VAL A 76 9.69 1.85 19.31
C VAL A 76 8.49 2.71 19.67
N SER A 77 8.73 3.97 19.98
CA SER A 77 7.70 5.00 20.12
C SER A 77 7.98 6.13 19.16
N PHE A 78 6.94 6.64 18.50
CA PHE A 78 7.07 7.74 17.55
C PHE A 78 5.82 8.62 17.55
N THR A 79 6.00 9.87 17.18
CA THR A 79 4.93 10.85 16.98
C THR A 79 4.96 11.31 15.53
N VAL A 80 3.78 11.41 14.92
CA VAL A 80 3.60 11.87 13.55
C VAL A 80 2.55 12.98 13.55
N ASP A 81 2.93 14.12 13.00
CA ASP A 81 2.04 15.24 12.75
C ASP A 81 1.13 14.94 11.54
N TRP A 82 -0.10 15.44 11.57
CA TRP A 82 -1.06 15.22 10.47
C TRP A 82 -0.54 15.73 9.13
N THR A 83 0.31 16.76 9.11
CA THR A 83 0.92 17.33 7.89
C THR A 83 1.80 16.36 7.11
N VAL A 84 2.23 15.25 7.73
CA VAL A 84 2.93 14.16 7.02
C VAL A 84 2.01 13.45 6.02
N PHE A 85 0.71 13.41 6.33
CA PHE A 85 -0.32 12.83 5.47
C PHE A 85 -1.10 13.92 4.76
N ARG A 86 -1.58 13.60 3.56
CA ARG A 86 -2.39 14.53 2.76
C ARG A 86 -3.82 14.03 2.62
N GLU A 87 -3.95 12.73 2.45
CA GLU A 87 -5.21 12.09 2.09
C GLU A 87 -5.44 10.87 2.97
N TYR A 88 -6.71 10.48 3.14
CA TYR A 88 -7.05 9.25 3.80
C TYR A 88 -8.22 8.52 3.13
N LEU A 89 -8.17 7.19 3.20
CA LEU A 89 -9.23 6.29 2.75
C LEU A 89 -9.83 5.56 3.94
N GLU A 90 -11.15 5.52 4.02
CA GLU A 90 -11.88 4.71 5.00
C GLU A 90 -12.42 3.42 4.36
N THR A 91 -12.05 2.28 4.94
CA THR A 91 -12.62 0.96 4.61
C THR A 91 -13.44 0.42 5.79
N PRO A 92 -14.20 -0.67 5.65
CA PRO A 92 -14.95 -1.24 6.78
C PRO A 92 -14.07 -1.57 8.01
N GLY A 93 -12.81 -1.98 7.79
CA GLY A 93 -11.91 -2.40 8.89
C GLY A 93 -10.75 -1.44 9.20
N LEU A 94 -10.43 -0.50 8.32
CA LEU A 94 -9.19 0.29 8.38
C LEU A 94 -9.42 1.75 8.01
N PHE A 95 -8.66 2.66 8.62
CA PHE A 95 -8.32 3.94 8.00
C PHE A 95 -6.91 3.82 7.41
N VAL A 96 -6.75 4.24 6.15
CA VAL A 96 -5.46 4.23 5.44
C VAL A 96 -5.06 5.68 5.20
N LEU A 97 -3.97 6.12 5.81
CA LEU A 97 -3.41 7.45 5.65
C LEU A 97 -2.34 7.43 4.57
N LEU A 98 -2.43 8.37 3.63
CA LEU A 98 -1.56 8.47 2.47
C LEU A 98 -0.75 9.77 2.56
N GLY A 99 0.57 9.61 2.57
CA GLY A 99 1.54 10.70 2.52
C GLY A 99 1.49 11.46 1.20
N GLY A 100 1.98 12.69 1.21
CA GLY A 100 2.10 13.53 0.01
C GLY A 100 3.30 13.18 -0.88
N ASP A 101 3.46 13.92 -1.98
CA ASP A 101 4.43 13.66 -3.07
C ASP A 101 5.90 13.53 -2.64
N ARG A 102 6.27 14.02 -1.44
CA ARG A 102 7.66 14.00 -0.94
C ARG A 102 7.92 13.00 0.18
N ALA A 103 6.88 12.35 0.71
CA ALA A 103 7.00 11.30 1.70
C ALA A 103 5.93 10.25 1.41
N ALA A 104 6.29 9.19 0.68
CA ALA A 104 5.44 8.04 0.42
C ALA A 104 5.25 7.17 1.70
N GLY A 105 4.79 7.81 2.77
CA GLY A 105 4.40 7.15 4.00
C GLY A 105 2.97 6.63 3.87
N VAL A 106 2.76 5.35 4.14
CA VAL A 106 1.42 4.78 4.31
C VAL A 106 1.30 4.37 5.77
N ALA A 107 0.28 4.86 6.45
CA ALA A 107 -0.08 4.40 7.78
C ALA A 107 -1.45 3.73 7.74
N VAL A 108 -1.57 2.59 8.44
CA VAL A 108 -2.80 1.80 8.48
C VAL A 108 -3.27 1.73 9.92
N LEU A 109 -4.49 2.19 10.16
CA LEU A 109 -5.11 2.26 11.47
C LEU A 109 -6.28 1.28 11.54
N PRO A 110 -6.13 0.14 12.23
CA PRO A 110 -7.18 -0.86 12.33
C PRO A 110 -8.28 -0.43 13.30
N LYS A 111 -9.54 -0.38 12.83
CA LYS A 111 -10.70 -0.01 13.64
C LYS A 111 -10.95 -0.96 14.81
N ARG A 112 -10.58 -2.24 14.66
CA ARG A 112 -10.63 -3.25 15.73
C ARG A 112 -9.74 -2.93 16.94
N GLY A 113 -8.76 -2.03 16.79
CA GLY A 113 -7.91 -1.57 17.89
C GLY A 113 -8.50 -0.39 18.67
N ALA A 114 -9.63 0.15 18.24
CA ALA A 114 -10.34 1.20 18.97
C ALA A 114 -10.93 0.63 20.25
N GLN A 115 -10.90 1.42 21.33
CA GLN A 115 -11.44 1.00 22.63
C GLN A 115 -12.96 0.79 22.58
N ASP A 116 -13.65 1.59 21.79
CA ASP A 116 -15.09 1.55 21.61
C ASP A 116 -15.47 2.08 20.22
N PRO A 117 -16.71 1.85 19.73
CA PRO A 117 -17.17 2.38 18.45
C PRO A 117 -17.13 3.92 18.35
N ALA A 118 -17.39 4.64 19.45
CA ALA A 118 -17.35 6.10 19.44
C ALA A 118 -15.91 6.63 19.28
N ALA A 119 -14.89 5.87 19.67
CA ALA A 119 -13.48 6.21 19.40
C ALA A 119 -13.17 6.18 17.90
N VAL A 120 -13.81 5.28 17.14
CA VAL A 120 -13.71 5.26 15.67
C VAL A 120 -14.32 6.54 15.09
N ASP A 121 -15.48 6.97 15.59
CA ASP A 121 -16.15 8.18 15.12
C ASP A 121 -15.37 9.45 15.48
N ARG A 122 -14.80 9.52 16.69
CA ARG A 122 -13.91 10.62 17.11
C ARG A 122 -12.66 10.69 16.23
N LEU A 123 -12.03 9.56 15.96
CA LEU A 123 -10.87 9.50 15.07
C LEU A 123 -11.26 9.95 13.66
N ARG A 124 -12.39 9.49 13.12
CA ARG A 124 -12.89 9.93 11.80
C ARG A 124 -13.03 11.46 11.76
N ALA A 125 -13.62 12.06 12.79
CA ALA A 125 -13.77 13.52 12.86
C ALA A 125 -12.43 14.27 12.94
N ILE A 126 -11.39 13.69 13.55
CA ILE A 126 -10.04 14.27 13.52
C ILE A 126 -9.45 14.18 12.11
N LEU A 127 -9.59 13.02 11.45
CA LEU A 127 -9.06 12.82 10.09
C LEU A 127 -9.78 13.71 9.07
N ASP A 128 -11.11 13.81 9.13
CA ASP A 128 -11.91 14.69 8.25
C ASP A 128 -11.52 16.17 8.35
N ARG A 129 -11.01 16.61 9.51
CA ARG A 129 -10.57 17.99 9.73
C ARG A 129 -9.16 18.27 9.23
N ASN A 130 -8.27 17.27 9.30
CA ASN A 130 -6.86 17.43 9.01
C ASN A 130 -6.45 16.96 7.61
N LEU A 131 -7.20 16.03 7.02
CA LEU A 131 -6.85 15.32 5.79
C LEU A 131 -8.01 15.32 4.80
N LYS A 132 -7.67 15.20 3.51
CA LYS A 132 -8.68 15.03 2.47
C LYS A 132 -9.13 13.58 2.41
N ARG A 133 -10.45 13.35 2.50
CA ARG A 133 -11.04 12.02 2.28
C ARG A 133 -11.08 11.67 0.80
N LEU A 134 -10.67 10.43 0.47
CA LEU A 134 -10.80 9.81 -0.86
C LEU A 134 -12.05 8.94 -0.98
#